data_AF-A0A929BMA6-F1
#
_entry.id   AF-A0A929BMA6-F1
#
_cell.length_a   1.000
_cell.length_b   1.000
_cell.length_c   1.000
_cell.angle_alpha   90.00
_cell.angle_beta   90.00
_cell.angle_gamma   90.00
#
_symmetry.space_group_name_H-M   'P 1'
#
loop_
_entity.id
_entity.type
_entity.pdbx_description
1 polymer ?
#
loop_
_entity_poly.entity_id
_entity_poly.type
_entity_poly.pdbx_seq_one_letter_code
_entity_poly.pdbx_strand_id
1 'polypeptide(L)'
;MKRGLNNALDECLTLLEKGQATLEQCLARYPKHASDLRPLLEVALEVSRVPRPASSPAAFAACKQQMLKALAEKKRQRSVSPSPLRRYARRIAALFGRRERPAVRRRAPAFPLALAAVVALALF
;
A
#
# COMPACT_ATOMS: atom_id res chain seq x y z
N MET A 1 17.96 37.02 -2.54
CA MET A 1 16.83 37.56 -3.34
C MET A 1 16.07 36.47 -4.09
N LYS A 2 16.72 35.55 -4.83
CA LYS A 2 16.07 34.49 -5.64
C LYS A 2 15.07 33.57 -4.91
N ARG A 3 15.35 33.19 -3.64
CA ARG A 3 14.46 32.33 -2.85
C ARG A 3 13.09 32.95 -2.56
N GLY A 4 13.03 34.27 -2.32
CA GLY A 4 11.77 34.96 -2.04
C GLY A 4 10.85 35.03 -3.25
N LEU A 5 11.43 35.32 -4.42
CA LEU A 5 10.69 35.33 -5.69
C LEU A 5 10.13 33.95 -6.04
N ASN A 6 10.94 32.89 -5.93
CA ASN A 6 10.50 31.52 -6.24
C ASN A 6 9.36 31.06 -5.33
N ASN A 7 9.45 31.35 -4.02
CA ASN A 7 8.36 31.01 -3.09
C ASN A 7 7.07 31.77 -3.40
N ALA A 8 7.18 33.07 -3.74
CA ALA A 8 6.04 33.88 -4.14
C ALA A 8 5.41 33.33 -5.43
N LEU A 9 6.23 32.93 -6.41
CA LEU A 9 5.77 32.30 -7.64
C LEU A 9 5.03 31.00 -7.38
N ASP A 10 5.60 30.08 -6.59
CA ASP A 10 4.96 28.80 -6.26
C ASP A 10 3.62 28.98 -5.54
N GLU A 11 3.54 29.94 -4.62
CA GLU A 11 2.28 30.26 -3.92
C GLU A 11 1.24 30.82 -4.90
N CYS A 12 1.63 31.77 -5.76
CA CYS A 12 0.75 32.33 -6.78
C CYS A 12 0.25 31.27 -7.77
N LEU A 13 1.12 30.39 -8.26
CA LEU A 13 0.74 29.30 -9.17
C LEU A 13 -0.26 28.35 -8.51
N THR A 14 -0.03 27.97 -7.26
CA THR A 14 -0.95 27.11 -6.51
C THR A 14 -2.34 27.74 -6.36
N LEU A 15 -2.41 29.04 -6.10
CA LEU A 15 -3.68 29.76 -5.96
C LEU A 15 -4.42 29.89 -7.30
N LEU A 16 -3.69 30.18 -8.38
CA LEU A 16 -4.24 30.28 -9.73
C LEU A 16 -4.77 28.93 -10.21
N GLU A 17 -4.02 27.84 -10.01
CA GLU A 17 -4.45 26.47 -10.39
C GLU A 17 -5.73 26.04 -9.66
N LYS A 18 -5.91 26.47 -8.41
CA LYS A 18 -7.11 26.19 -7.62
C LYS A 18 -8.28 27.14 -7.90
N GLY A 19 -8.08 28.16 -8.73
CA GLY A 19 -9.07 29.23 -8.97
C GLY A 19 -9.35 30.08 -7.73
N GLN A 20 -8.41 30.14 -6.78
CA GLN A 20 -8.57 30.84 -5.49
C GLN A 20 -8.11 32.30 -5.55
N ALA A 21 -7.37 32.68 -6.59
CA ALA A 21 -6.94 34.05 -6.83
C ALA A 21 -6.90 34.36 -8.32
N THR A 22 -6.99 35.63 -8.67
CA THR A 22 -6.69 36.13 -10.02
C THR A 22 -5.23 36.57 -10.14
N LEU A 23 -4.75 36.74 -11.38
CA LEU A 23 -3.40 37.25 -11.65
C LEU A 23 -3.13 38.55 -10.89
N GLU A 24 -4.06 39.50 -10.94
CA GLU A 24 -3.91 40.80 -10.27
C GLU A 24 -3.88 40.67 -8.75
N GLN A 25 -4.67 39.77 -8.17
CA GLN A 25 -4.63 39.49 -6.73
C GLN A 25 -3.29 38.87 -6.29
N CYS A 26 -2.72 37.99 -7.11
CA CYS A 26 -1.39 37.42 -6.91
C CYS A 26 -0.30 38.50 -6.93
N LEU A 27 -0.35 39.43 -7.89
CA LEU A 27 0.61 40.54 -8.00
C LEU A 27 0.47 41.55 -6.85
N ALA A 28 -0.76 41.87 -6.45
CA ALA A 28 -1.03 42.75 -5.31
C ALA A 28 -0.52 42.19 -3.99
N ARG A 29 -0.45 40.87 -3.84
CA ARG A 29 0.07 40.20 -2.63
C ARG A 29 1.59 40.31 -2.50
N TYR A 30 2.31 40.43 -3.61
CA TYR A 30 3.77 40.56 -3.64
C TYR A 30 4.22 41.78 -4.44
N PRO A 31 3.91 43.01 -3.98
CA PRO A 31 4.16 44.23 -4.76
C PRO A 31 5.64 44.45 -5.05
N LYS A 32 6.53 44.02 -4.14
CA LYS A 32 7.99 44.08 -4.32
C LYS A 32 8.51 43.22 -5.46
N HIS A 33 7.78 42.17 -5.84
CA HIS A 33 8.17 41.21 -6.88
C HIS A 33 7.24 41.27 -8.10
N ALA A 34 6.26 42.17 -8.12
CA ALA A 34 5.22 42.20 -9.14
C ALA A 34 5.76 42.35 -10.57
N SER A 35 6.80 43.18 -10.76
CA SER A 35 7.46 43.36 -12.06
C SER A 35 8.05 42.06 -12.61
N ASP A 36 8.64 41.25 -11.73
CA ASP A 36 9.33 40.02 -12.09
C ASP A 36 8.35 38.84 -12.18
N LEU A 37 7.32 38.83 -11.34
CA LEU A 37 6.29 37.78 -11.30
C LEU A 37 5.32 37.85 -12.47
N ARG A 38 4.94 39.06 -12.92
CA ARG A 38 3.94 39.25 -13.97
C ARG A 38 4.24 38.44 -15.24
N PRO A 39 5.41 38.57 -15.89
CA PRO A 39 5.70 37.81 -17.10
C PRO A 39 5.73 36.30 -16.86
N LEU A 40 6.17 35.84 -15.68
CA LEU A 40 6.20 34.42 -15.34
C LEU A 40 4.81 33.83 -15.17
N LEU A 41 3.91 34.56 -14.50
CA LEU A 41 2.53 34.13 -14.29
C LEU A 41 1.71 34.19 -15.58
N GLU A 42 1.93 35.19 -16.43
CA GLU A 42 1.31 35.26 -17.76
C GLU A 42 1.69 34.05 -18.62
N VAL A 43 2.98 33.69 -18.66
CA VAL A 43 3.45 32.47 -19.36
C VAL A 43 2.82 31.22 -18.76
N ALA A 44 2.75 31.11 -17.43
CA ALA A 44 2.13 29.96 -16.80
C ALA A 44 0.64 29.82 -17.15
N LEU A 45 -0.09 30.94 -17.25
CA LEU A 45 -1.49 30.95 -17.67
C LEU A 45 -1.63 30.48 -19.12
N GLU A 46 -0.78 30.95 -20.04
CA GLU A 46 -0.80 30.45 -21.42
C GLU A 46 -0.48 28.96 -21.52
N VAL A 47 0.53 28.47 -20.78
CA VAL A 47 0.87 27.05 -20.74
C VAL A 47 -0.28 26.21 -20.16
N SER A 48 -0.97 26.71 -19.14
CA SER A 48 -2.10 25.99 -18.51
C SER A 48 -3.30 25.79 -19.43
N ARG A 49 -3.45 26.63 -20.47
CA ARG A 49 -4.49 26.49 -21.50
C ARG A 49 -4.19 25.37 -22.49
N VAL A 50 -2.94 24.89 -22.54
CA VAL A 50 -2.56 23.80 -23.43
C VAL A 50 -3.23 22.51 -22.94
N PRO A 51 -3.95 21.78 -23.81
CA PRO A 51 -4.59 20.52 -23.44
C PRO A 51 -3.56 19.54 -22.87
N ARG A 52 -3.83 19.02 -21.67
CA ARG A 52 -2.98 18.00 -21.07
C ARG A 52 -3.07 16.72 -21.90
N PRO A 53 -1.94 16.10 -22.29
CA PRO A 53 -1.96 14.87 -23.05
C PRO A 53 -2.62 13.77 -22.21
N ALA A 54 -3.79 13.31 -22.65
CA ALA A 54 -4.47 12.18 -22.05
C ALA A 54 -3.93 10.87 -22.63
N SER A 55 -3.57 9.92 -21.77
CA SER A 55 -3.28 8.55 -22.22
C SER A 55 -4.56 7.89 -22.70
N SER A 56 -4.50 7.16 -23.82
CA SER A 56 -5.65 6.35 -24.25
C SER A 56 -5.95 5.25 -23.21
N PRO A 57 -7.22 4.86 -23.03
CA PRO A 57 -7.59 3.79 -22.09
C PRO A 57 -6.82 2.49 -22.34
N ALA A 58 -6.56 2.16 -23.61
CA ALA A 58 -5.80 0.99 -24.02
C ALA A 58 -4.31 1.09 -23.60
N ALA A 59 -3.66 2.23 -23.83
CA ALA A 59 -2.26 2.44 -23.42
C ALA A 59 -2.11 2.37 -21.90
N PHE A 60 -3.03 2.97 -21.14
CA PHE A 60 -3.03 2.91 -19.68
C PHE A 60 -3.19 1.47 -19.16
N ALA A 61 -4.14 0.71 -19.72
CA ALA A 61 -4.37 -0.68 -19.35
C ALA A 61 -3.15 -1.56 -19.65
N ALA A 62 -2.53 -1.39 -20.81
CA ALA A 62 -1.32 -2.13 -21.19
C ALA A 62 -0.16 -1.83 -20.23
N CYS A 63 0.08 -0.55 -19.92
CA CYS A 63 1.11 -0.13 -18.98
C CYS A 63 0.86 -0.70 -17.57
N LYS A 64 -0.38 -0.64 -17.08
CA LYS A 64 -0.78 -1.21 -15.79
C LYS A 64 -0.52 -2.72 -15.75
N GLN A 65 -0.84 -3.46 -16.81
CA GLN A 65 -0.56 -4.89 -16.89
C GLN A 65 0.94 -5.19 -16.87
N GLN A 66 1.75 -4.43 -17.60
CA GLN A 66 3.21 -4.57 -17.58
C GLN A 66 3.79 -4.32 -16.18
N MET A 67 3.34 -3.26 -15.51
CA MET A 67 3.72 -2.97 -14.13
C MET A 67 3.37 -4.13 -13.19
N LEU A 68 2.15 -4.66 -13.27
CA LEU A 68 1.71 -5.78 -12.42
C LEU A 68 2.51 -7.07 -12.69
N LYS A 69 2.85 -7.34 -13.96
CA LYS A 69 3.71 -8.48 -14.33
C LYS A 69 5.10 -8.34 -13.70
N ALA A 70 5.74 -7.17 -13.82
CA ALA A 70 7.05 -6.91 -13.22
C ALA A 70 7.03 -7.05 -11.68
N LEU A 71 5.96 -6.59 -11.03
CA LEU A 71 5.79 -6.76 -9.59
C LEU A 71 5.61 -8.23 -9.18
N ALA A 72 4.82 -8.99 -9.95
CA ALA A 72 4.61 -10.41 -9.69
C ALA A 72 5.91 -11.21 -9.84
N GLU A 73 6.70 -10.91 -10.87
CA GLU A 73 8.01 -11.54 -11.08
C GLU A 73 8.98 -11.22 -9.94
N LYS A 74 9.10 -9.95 -9.54
CA LYS A 74 9.93 -9.54 -8.41
C LYS A 74 9.51 -10.23 -7.10
N LYS A 75 8.20 -10.41 -6.87
CA LYS A 75 7.68 -11.15 -5.71
C LYS A 75 8.06 -12.63 -5.77
N ARG A 76 7.95 -13.27 -6.93
CA ARG A 76 8.37 -14.66 -7.14
C ARG A 76 9.87 -14.82 -6.86
N GLN A 77 10.72 -13.98 -7.44
CA GLN A 77 12.17 -14.00 -7.21
C GLN A 77 12.52 -13.85 -5.71
N ARG A 78 11.85 -12.95 -4.99
CA ARG A 78 12.02 -12.81 -3.53
C ARG A 78 11.58 -14.05 -2.75
N SER A 79 10.44 -14.64 -3.11
CA SER A 79 9.88 -15.82 -2.43
C SER A 79 10.66 -17.11 -2.68
N VAL A 80 11.40 -17.19 -3.79
CA VAL A 80 12.22 -18.35 -4.16
C VAL A 80 13.61 -18.30 -3.53
N SER A 81 14.02 -17.17 -2.92
CA SER A 81 15.24 -17.15 -2.11
C SER A 81 15.08 -18.15 -0.95
N PRO A 82 15.81 -19.28 -0.95
CA PRO A 82 15.65 -20.27 0.09
C PRO A 82 16.26 -19.65 1.34
N SER A 83 15.42 -19.15 2.24
CA SER A 83 15.86 -18.65 3.54
C SER A 83 16.81 -19.71 4.15
N PRO A 84 18.07 -19.35 4.47
CA PRO A 84 19.04 -20.28 5.03
C PRO A 84 18.51 -20.89 6.33
N LEU A 85 17.71 -20.13 7.09
CA LEU A 85 17.00 -20.60 8.28
C LEU A 85 16.01 -21.72 7.96
N ARG A 86 15.33 -21.67 6.81
CA ARG A 86 14.38 -22.71 6.37
C ARG A 86 15.08 -24.00 5.92
N ARG A 87 16.33 -23.91 5.42
CA ARG A 87 17.20 -25.08 5.18
C ARG A 87 17.71 -25.65 6.51
N TYR A 88 18.11 -24.79 7.44
CA TYR A 88 18.58 -25.19 8.77
C TYR A 88 17.48 -25.87 9.61
N ALA A 89 16.27 -25.29 9.64
CA ALA A 89 15.12 -25.86 10.33
C ALA A 89 14.74 -27.26 9.80
N ARG A 90 14.83 -27.49 8.49
CA ARG A 90 14.63 -28.84 7.91
C ARG A 90 15.70 -29.83 8.34
N ARG A 91 16.96 -29.42 8.47
CA ARG A 91 18.04 -30.28 8.98
C ARG A 91 17.83 -30.63 10.46
N ILE A 92 17.48 -29.65 11.29
CA ILE A 92 17.14 -29.89 12.70
C ILE A 92 15.93 -30.84 12.79
N ALA A 93 14.84 -30.56 12.08
CA ALA A 93 13.66 -31.40 12.11
C ALA A 93 13.94 -32.85 11.66
N ALA A 94 14.86 -33.07 10.71
CA ALA A 94 15.28 -34.41 10.33
C ALA A 94 16.07 -35.14 11.43
N LEU A 95 16.85 -34.41 12.23
CA LEU A 95 17.60 -34.98 13.36
C LEU A 95 16.69 -35.31 14.55
N PHE A 96 15.66 -34.50 14.81
CA PHE A 96 14.73 -34.70 15.93
C PHE A 96 13.49 -35.53 15.57
N GLY A 97 13.12 -35.62 14.28
CA GLY A 97 11.94 -36.34 13.79
C GLY A 97 12.06 -37.86 13.80
N ARG A 98 13.21 -38.41 14.22
CA ARG A 98 13.46 -39.85 14.36
C ARG A 98 13.42 -40.34 15.80
N ARG A 99 12.80 -39.58 16.73
CA ARG A 99 12.59 -40.03 18.11
C ARG A 99 11.12 -40.39 18.31
N GLU A 100 10.85 -41.65 17.99
CA GLU A 100 9.80 -42.53 18.49
C GLU A 100 8.44 -41.92 18.89
N ARG A 101 7.40 -42.30 18.14
CA ARG A 101 6.04 -42.33 18.68
C ARG A 101 5.94 -43.59 19.54
N PRO A 102 5.93 -43.53 20.89
CA PRO A 102 5.48 -44.69 21.63
C PRO A 102 3.99 -44.84 21.30
N ALA A 103 3.61 -46.03 20.87
CA ALA A 103 2.23 -46.42 20.72
C ALA A 103 1.53 -46.26 22.09
N VAL A 104 0.83 -45.13 22.28
CA VAL A 104 -0.15 -45.01 23.34
C VAL A 104 -1.28 -45.95 22.98
N ARG A 105 -1.16 -47.19 23.46
CA ARG A 105 -2.20 -48.20 23.52
C ARG A 105 -3.35 -47.57 24.31
N ARG A 106 -4.34 -47.01 23.59
CA ARG A 106 -5.60 -46.54 24.17
C ARG A 106 -6.29 -47.74 24.84
N ARG A 107 -6.06 -47.94 26.13
CA ARG A 107 -7.03 -48.63 26.99
C ARG A 107 -8.25 -47.73 27.05
N ALA A 108 -9.33 -48.15 26.39
CA ALA A 108 -10.62 -47.50 26.53
C ALA A 108 -11.04 -47.53 28.01
N PRO A 109 -11.49 -46.42 28.61
CA PRO A 109 -12.23 -46.49 29.85
C PRO A 109 -13.63 -47.05 29.51
N ALA A 110 -13.93 -48.25 30.00
CA ALA A 110 -15.31 -48.73 30.08
C ALA A 110 -16.07 -47.79 31.03
N PHE A 111 -16.92 -46.94 30.47
CA PHE A 111 -17.90 -46.18 31.24
C PHE A 111 -18.90 -47.17 31.86
N PRO A 112 -19.01 -47.29 33.20
CA PRO A 112 -20.09 -48.06 33.78
C PRO A 112 -21.40 -47.26 33.64
N LEU A 113 -22.36 -47.85 32.92
CA LEU A 113 -23.78 -47.52 32.95
C LEU A 113 -24.30 -47.54 34.39
N ALA A 114 -24.31 -46.39 35.07
CA ALA A 114 -24.86 -46.30 36.43
C ALA A 114 -25.45 -44.92 36.75
N LEU A 115 -25.98 -44.20 35.75
CA LEU A 115 -26.68 -42.92 35.97
C LEU A 115 -28.00 -42.82 35.17
N ALA A 116 -28.66 -43.96 34.93
CA ALA A 116 -30.01 -43.98 34.35
C ALA A 116 -31.12 -44.21 35.40
N ALA A 117 -30.78 -44.51 36.66
CA ALA A 117 -31.78 -44.85 37.69
C ALA A 117 -32.30 -43.68 38.53
N VAL A 118 -31.65 -42.49 38.50
CA VAL A 118 -32.03 -41.36 39.38
C VAL A 118 -33.02 -40.39 38.73
N VAL A 119 -33.14 -40.37 37.40
CA VAL A 119 -34.06 -39.44 36.69
C VAL A 119 -35.50 -39.99 36.58
N ALA A 120 -35.69 -41.30 36.75
CA ALA A 120 -37.02 -41.93 36.63
C ALA A 120 -37.91 -41.83 37.89
N LEU A 121 -37.37 -41.38 39.03
CA LEU A 121 -38.10 -41.30 40.30
C LEU A 121 -38.52 -39.86 40.68
N ALA A 122 -38.25 -38.87 39.81
CA ALA A 122 -38.59 -37.46 40.02
C ALA A 122 -39.79 -36.98 39.17
N LEU A 123 -40.55 -37.91 38.57
CA LEU A 123 -41.72 -37.59 37.72
C LEU A 123 -42.98 -38.41 38.05
N PHE A 124 -43.16 -38.85 39.30
CA PHE A 124 -44.44 -39.38 39.79
C PHE A 124 -44.78 -38.80 41.16
#